data_AF-A0A9E4ECN7-F1
#
_entry.id   AF-A0A9E4ECN7-F1
#
_cell.length_a   1.000
_cell.length_b   1.000
_cell.length_c   1.000
_cell.angle_alpha   90.00
_cell.angle_beta   90.00
_cell.angle_gamma   90.00
#
_symmetry.space_group_name_H-M   'P 1'
#
loop_
_entity.id
_entity.type
_entity.pdbx_description
1 polymer ?
#
loop_
_entity_poly.entity_id
_entity_poly.type
_entity_poly.pdbx_seq_one_letter_code
_entity_poly.pdbx_strand_id
1 'polypeptide(L)'
;MYYFHTFPPGRGPAVIEGQSSEPDRRDTAELAAGVLGLDMIANVVLNSRREICGLFVGDFIKAHRKGAHFAMDTYGTVIPETIRKETDLVVINCYPLDADAIQLDKALAALSYFENAYTIALYPASDSSCYHGLYDRIDYARYLRQRTEQMPPEAPPQ
;
A
#
# COMPACT_ATOMS: atom_id res chain seq x y z
N MET A 1 -22.11 -9.58 6.85
CA MET A 1 -20.96 -8.68 7.15
C MET A 1 -20.16 -8.58 5.88
N TYR A 2 -20.19 -7.46 5.16
CA TYR A 2 -19.37 -7.27 3.97
C TYR A 2 -17.93 -7.05 4.44
N TYR A 3 -17.07 -8.04 4.21
CA TYR A 3 -15.67 -7.95 4.56
C TYR A 3 -14.94 -7.18 3.46
N PHE A 4 -14.70 -5.89 3.69
CA PHE A 4 -14.03 -4.96 2.76
C PHE A 4 -12.53 -5.29 2.54
N HIS A 5 -12.03 -6.46 2.94
CA HIS A 5 -10.65 -6.89 2.68
C HIS A 5 -10.55 -8.17 1.82
N THR A 6 -11.69 -8.75 1.43
CA THR A 6 -11.76 -9.79 0.39
C THR A 6 -12.03 -9.13 -0.96
N PHE A 7 -11.03 -8.46 -1.51
CA PHE A 7 -11.06 -7.96 -2.87
C PHE A 7 -10.44 -8.99 -3.82
N PRO A 8 -10.82 -8.98 -5.11
CA PRO A 8 -10.02 -9.60 -6.16
C PRO A 8 -8.55 -9.16 -6.03
N PRO A 9 -7.58 -9.97 -6.48
CA PRO A 9 -6.17 -9.61 -6.40
C PRO A 9 -5.93 -8.23 -7.03
N GLY A 10 -5.04 -7.45 -6.42
CA GLY A 10 -4.60 -6.18 -7.01
C GLY A 10 -3.48 -6.39 -8.02
N ARG A 11 -3.27 -5.41 -8.90
CA ARG A 11 -2.19 -5.40 -9.92
C ARG A 11 -0.77 -5.32 -9.34
N GLY A 12 -0.63 -5.12 -8.02
CA GLY A 12 0.64 -4.80 -7.38
C GLY A 12 0.94 -3.28 -7.32
N PRO A 13 2.05 -2.89 -6.69
CA PRO A 13 2.48 -1.51 -6.59
C PRO A 13 2.85 -0.97 -7.97
N ALA A 14 2.56 0.31 -8.22
CA ALA A 14 2.95 1.01 -9.44
C ALA A 14 2.44 0.40 -10.78
N VAL A 15 1.45 -0.51 -10.76
CA VAL A 15 0.83 -1.02 -11.99
C VAL A 15 -0.50 -0.30 -12.25
N ILE A 16 -0.49 0.55 -13.29
CA ILE A 16 -1.62 1.43 -13.63
C ILE A 16 -2.63 0.71 -14.52
N GLU A 17 -2.20 0.12 -15.64
CA GLU A 17 -3.10 -0.53 -16.59
C GLU A 17 -3.31 -2.01 -16.28
N GLY A 18 -4.50 -2.52 -16.59
CA GLY A 18 -4.80 -3.94 -16.50
C GLY A 18 -4.09 -4.71 -17.61
N GLN A 19 -3.59 -5.90 -17.28
CA GLN A 19 -2.87 -6.76 -18.22
C GLN A 19 -3.61 -8.07 -18.52
N SER A 20 -4.63 -8.41 -17.73
CA SER A 20 -5.45 -9.62 -17.86
C SER A 20 -6.85 -9.31 -18.38
N SER A 21 -7.50 -10.34 -18.93
CA SER A 21 -8.94 -10.30 -19.23
C SER A 21 -9.81 -10.46 -17.96
N GLU A 22 -9.27 -11.08 -16.91
CA GLU A 22 -9.95 -11.22 -15.63
C GLU A 22 -9.95 -9.88 -14.86
N PRO A 23 -11.10 -9.46 -14.27
CA PRO A 23 -11.23 -8.20 -13.57
C PRO A 23 -10.51 -8.23 -12.21
N ASP A 24 -9.75 -7.17 -11.93
CA ASP A 24 -9.10 -6.99 -10.64
C ASP A 24 -9.86 -6.04 -9.72
N ARG A 25 -9.27 -5.74 -8.55
CA ARG A 25 -9.86 -4.85 -7.55
C ARG A 25 -10.22 -3.46 -8.11
N ARG A 26 -9.45 -2.95 -9.07
CA ARG A 26 -9.65 -1.63 -9.65
C ARG A 26 -10.78 -1.66 -10.67
N ASP A 27 -10.82 -2.69 -11.52
CA ASP A 27 -11.94 -2.86 -12.46
C ASP A 27 -13.27 -3.00 -11.69
N THR A 28 -13.25 -3.76 -10.58
CA THR A 28 -14.41 -3.89 -9.69
C THR A 28 -14.84 -2.55 -9.09
N ALA A 29 -13.89 -1.72 -8.66
CA ALA A 29 -14.17 -0.39 -8.13
C ALA A 29 -14.71 0.57 -9.20
N GLU A 30 -14.16 0.53 -10.42
CA GLU A 30 -14.61 1.33 -11.56
C GLU A 30 -16.02 0.93 -12.00
N LEU A 31 -16.34 -0.36 -12.02
CA LEU A 31 -17.70 -0.88 -12.27
C LEU A 31 -18.68 -0.40 -11.20
N ALA A 32 -18.32 -0.53 -9.92
CA ALA A 32 -19.16 -0.06 -8.81
C ALA A 32 -19.41 1.44 -8.88
N ALA A 33 -18.39 2.24 -9.19
CA ALA A 33 -18.53 3.69 -9.39
C ALA A 33 -19.47 4.02 -10.56
N GLY A 34 -19.41 3.26 -11.66
CA GLY A 34 -20.33 3.39 -12.79
C GLY A 34 -21.78 3.07 -12.42
N VAL A 35 -22.02 2.01 -11.64
CA VAL A 35 -23.36 1.64 -11.14
C VAL A 35 -23.93 2.72 -10.23
N LEU A 36 -23.08 3.35 -9.41
CA LEU A 36 -23.47 4.44 -8.52
C LEU A 36 -23.66 5.79 -9.24
N GLY A 37 -23.32 5.88 -10.52
CA GLY A 37 -23.44 7.12 -11.31
C GLY A 37 -22.41 8.18 -10.94
N LEU A 38 -21.16 7.79 -10.67
CA LEU A 38 -20.08 8.75 -10.43
C LEU A 38 -19.75 9.51 -11.74
N ASP A 39 -20.18 10.77 -11.83
CA ASP A 39 -19.99 11.59 -13.04
C ASP A 39 -18.57 12.12 -13.22
N MET A 40 -17.91 12.49 -12.12
CA MET A 40 -16.58 13.10 -12.17
C MET A 40 -15.80 12.96 -10.87
N ILE A 41 -14.47 13.06 -11.00
CA ILE A 41 -13.55 13.23 -9.87
C ILE A 41 -12.69 14.47 -10.05
N ALA A 42 -12.10 14.93 -8.96
CA ALA A 42 -11.04 15.93 -8.94
C ALA A 42 -9.90 15.42 -8.06
N ASN A 43 -8.84 14.92 -8.69
CA ASN A 43 -7.68 14.37 -8.00
C ASN A 43 -6.50 15.33 -8.09
N VAL A 44 -5.73 15.44 -6.99
CA VAL A 44 -4.48 16.19 -6.95
C VAL A 44 -3.29 15.27 -6.79
N VAL A 45 -2.16 15.67 -7.35
CA VAL A 45 -0.84 15.09 -7.09
C VAL A 45 -0.02 16.14 -6.35
N LEU A 46 0.64 15.73 -5.26
CA LEU A 46 1.39 16.60 -4.37
C LEU A 46 2.90 16.39 -4.53
N ASN A 47 3.70 17.43 -4.45
CA ASN A 47 5.16 17.26 -4.38
C ASN A 47 5.64 16.94 -2.94
N SER A 48 6.95 16.78 -2.75
CA SER A 48 7.57 16.52 -1.43
C SER A 48 7.36 17.65 -0.41
N ARG A 49 6.99 18.86 -0.85
CA ARG A 49 6.60 19.99 0.01
C ARG A 49 5.10 20.06 0.28
N ARG A 50 4.31 19.07 -0.17
CA ARG A 50 2.84 19.04 -0.15
C ARG A 50 2.16 20.15 -0.95
N GLU A 51 2.85 20.70 -1.94
CA GLU A 51 2.23 21.64 -2.88
C GLU A 51 1.56 20.87 -4.01
N ILE A 52 0.46 21.39 -4.54
CA ILE A 52 -0.22 20.79 -5.70
C ILE A 52 0.68 20.96 -6.93
N CYS A 53 1.12 19.83 -7.52
CA CYS A 53 1.88 19.81 -8.76
C CYS A 53 1.07 19.26 -9.95
N GLY A 54 -0.13 18.74 -9.71
CA GLY A 54 -1.07 18.33 -10.75
C GLY A 54 -2.51 18.30 -10.25
N LEU A 55 -3.45 18.68 -11.11
CA LEU A 55 -4.90 18.62 -10.87
C LEU A 55 -5.56 17.95 -12.07
N PHE A 56 -6.30 16.86 -11.83
CA PHE A 56 -6.92 16.02 -12.84
C PHE A 56 -8.42 15.92 -12.57
N VAL A 57 -9.22 16.54 -13.44
CA VAL A 57 -10.66 16.68 -13.27
C VAL A 57 -11.38 16.13 -14.50
N GLY A 58 -12.46 15.37 -14.27
CA GLY A 58 -13.31 14.85 -15.33
C GLY A 58 -13.79 13.43 -15.05
N ASP A 59 -14.06 12.68 -16.12
CA ASP A 59 -14.44 11.26 -16.09
C ASP A 59 -13.55 10.48 -15.11
N PHE A 60 -14.17 9.71 -14.21
CA PHE A 60 -13.48 9.11 -13.08
C PHE A 60 -12.40 8.10 -13.48
N ILE A 61 -12.53 7.44 -14.63
CA ILE A 61 -11.51 6.52 -15.14
C ILE A 61 -10.38 7.32 -15.79
N LYS A 62 -10.70 8.19 -16.76
CA LYS A 62 -9.70 8.95 -17.53
C LYS A 62 -8.91 9.92 -16.66
N ALA A 63 -9.58 10.65 -15.77
CA ALA A 63 -8.92 11.59 -14.86
C ALA A 63 -8.00 10.86 -13.87
N HIS A 64 -8.45 9.73 -13.31
CA HIS A 64 -7.61 8.90 -12.44
C HIS A 64 -6.39 8.37 -13.19
N ARG A 65 -6.57 7.80 -14.39
CA ARG A 65 -5.47 7.25 -15.21
C ARG A 65 -4.43 8.31 -15.54
N LYS A 66 -4.86 9.49 -15.99
CA LYS A 66 -3.95 10.60 -16.30
C LYS A 66 -3.18 11.07 -15.07
N GLY A 67 -3.86 11.19 -13.92
CA GLY A 67 -3.22 11.53 -12.66
C GLY A 67 -2.24 10.46 -12.17
N ALA A 68 -2.56 9.17 -12.33
CA ALA A 68 -1.71 8.06 -11.93
C ALA A 68 -0.42 7.99 -12.76
N HIS A 69 -0.48 8.20 -14.08
CA HIS A 69 0.70 8.27 -14.93
C HIS A 69 1.58 9.48 -14.56
N PHE A 70 0.98 10.66 -14.35
CA PHE A 70 1.72 11.82 -13.88
C PHE A 70 2.38 11.57 -12.51
N ALA A 71 1.68 10.91 -11.59
CA ALA A 71 2.24 10.53 -10.29
C ALA A 71 3.39 9.52 -10.43
N MET A 72 3.31 8.58 -11.38
CA MET A 72 4.41 7.66 -11.69
C MET A 72 5.67 8.42 -12.11
N ASP A 73 5.52 9.37 -13.03
CA ASP A 73 6.63 10.18 -13.53
C ASP A 73 7.18 11.10 -12.44
N THR A 74 6.33 11.55 -11.51
CA THR A 74 6.71 12.46 -10.41
C THR A 74 7.38 11.75 -9.25
N TYR A 75 6.92 10.54 -8.88
CA TYR A 75 7.35 9.82 -7.68
C TYR A 75 8.29 8.65 -7.97
N GLY A 76 8.36 8.20 -9.22
CA GLY A 76 9.23 7.11 -9.64
C GLY A 76 10.68 7.42 -9.34
N THR A 77 11.33 6.52 -8.60
CA THR A 77 12.77 6.60 -8.33
C THR A 77 13.46 5.44 -9.03
N VAL A 78 14.37 5.75 -9.93
CA VAL A 78 15.23 4.74 -10.56
C VAL A 78 16.26 4.29 -9.53
N ILE A 79 16.31 2.99 -9.26
CA ILE A 79 17.32 2.37 -8.40
C ILE A 79 18.32 1.66 -9.31
N PRO A 80 19.53 2.21 -9.50
CA PRO A 80 20.56 1.55 -10.30
C PRO A 80 20.95 0.19 -9.72
N GLU A 81 21.35 -0.74 -10.58
CA GLU A 81 21.76 -2.10 -10.17
C GLU A 81 22.93 -2.09 -9.16
N THR A 82 23.86 -1.14 -9.32
CA THR A 82 24.97 -0.94 -8.38
C THR A 82 24.44 -0.55 -7.00
N ILE A 83 23.52 0.42 -6.93
CA ILE A 83 22.88 0.83 -5.67
C ILE A 83 22.11 -0.34 -5.04
N ARG A 84 21.36 -1.12 -5.84
CA ARG A 84 20.63 -2.30 -5.37
C ARG A 84 21.52 -3.32 -4.67
N LYS A 85 22.74 -3.54 -5.18
CA LYS A 85 23.68 -4.57 -4.69
C LYS A 85 24.63 -4.09 -3.60
N GLU A 86 25.11 -2.86 -3.73
CA GLU A 86 26.18 -2.30 -2.90
C GLU A 86 25.66 -1.47 -1.72
N THR A 87 24.34 -1.32 -1.58
CA THR A 87 23.77 -0.62 -0.41
C THR A 87 23.96 -1.47 0.85
N ASP A 88 24.72 -0.94 1.80
CA ASP A 88 24.90 -1.56 3.13
C ASP A 88 23.76 -1.25 4.10
N LEU A 89 23.12 -0.07 3.97
CA LEU A 89 22.08 0.41 4.89
C LEU A 89 20.98 1.19 4.16
N VAL A 90 19.75 0.78 4.40
CA VAL A 90 18.53 1.47 3.97
C VAL A 90 17.89 2.13 5.19
N VAL A 91 17.67 3.45 5.10
CA VAL A 91 16.92 4.21 6.10
C VAL A 91 15.56 4.58 5.53
N ILE A 92 14.49 4.13 6.16
CA ILE A 92 13.11 4.38 5.73
C ILE A 92 12.33 5.15 6.80
N ASN A 93 11.37 5.94 6.35
CA ASN A 93 10.31 6.50 7.18
C ASN A 93 8.97 6.35 6.45
N CYS A 94 7.88 6.70 7.11
CA CYS A 94 6.55 6.69 6.48
C CYS A 94 5.87 8.05 6.49
N TYR A 95 6.61 9.16 6.65
CA TYR A 95 6.01 10.48 6.72
C TYR A 95 5.21 10.82 5.45
N PRO A 96 3.97 11.34 5.52
CA PRO A 96 3.21 11.74 6.72
C PRO A 96 2.26 10.66 7.26
N LEU A 97 2.35 9.43 6.77
CA LEU A 97 1.61 8.24 7.23
C LEU A 97 2.34 7.58 8.40
N ASP A 98 2.81 8.35 9.38
CA ASP A 98 3.66 7.87 10.47
C ASP A 98 3.10 8.08 11.89
N ALA A 99 1.80 8.37 11.97
CA ALA A 99 1.08 8.50 13.23
C ALA A 99 0.82 7.13 13.90
N ASP A 100 0.38 6.11 13.15
CA ASP A 100 -0.05 4.80 13.68
C ASP A 100 0.74 3.60 13.12
N ALA A 101 1.16 2.70 14.02
CA ALA A 101 2.24 1.73 13.71
C ALA A 101 1.96 0.78 12.54
N ILE A 102 0.69 0.59 12.16
CA ILE A 102 0.31 -0.28 11.06
C ILE A 102 0.71 0.27 9.68
N GLN A 103 0.87 1.60 9.52
CA GLN A 103 1.25 2.19 8.23
C GLN A 103 2.70 1.95 7.83
N LEU A 104 3.56 1.53 8.77
CA LEU A 104 4.98 1.30 8.51
C LEU A 104 5.19 0.29 7.38
N ASP A 105 4.25 -0.63 7.18
CA ASP A 105 4.27 -1.63 6.12
C ASP A 105 4.43 -1.02 4.70
N LYS A 106 3.90 0.19 4.47
CA LYS A 106 4.03 0.92 3.19
C LYS A 106 5.48 1.29 2.89
N ALA A 107 6.26 1.63 3.91
CA ALA A 107 7.66 1.98 3.74
C ALA A 107 8.54 0.73 3.56
N LEU A 108 8.14 -0.41 4.14
CA LEU A 108 8.87 -1.69 4.03
C LEU A 108 8.89 -2.25 2.60
N ALA A 109 7.99 -1.83 1.71
CA ALA A 109 8.04 -2.20 0.30
C ALA A 109 9.39 -1.84 -0.37
N ALA A 110 10.06 -0.78 0.12
CA ALA A 110 11.37 -0.36 -0.37
C ALA A 110 12.44 -1.44 -0.22
N LEU A 111 12.30 -2.34 0.76
CA LEU A 111 13.28 -3.40 1.05
C LEU A 111 13.41 -4.41 -0.10
N SER A 112 12.33 -4.64 -0.84
CA SER A 112 12.33 -5.56 -1.99
C SER A 112 13.26 -5.14 -3.14
N TYR A 113 13.75 -3.89 -3.12
CA TYR A 113 14.66 -3.35 -4.13
C TYR A 113 16.15 -3.47 -3.77
N PHE A 114 16.51 -3.95 -2.58
CA PHE A 114 17.90 -4.09 -2.12
C PHE A 114 18.20 -5.53 -1.73
N GLU A 115 19.41 -6.02 -2.02
CA GLU A 115 19.73 -7.45 -1.84
C GLU A 115 20.18 -7.82 -0.43
N ASN A 116 21.11 -7.07 0.17
CA ASN A 116 21.76 -7.44 1.44
C ASN A 116 21.88 -6.28 2.44
N ALA A 117 21.06 -5.24 2.29
CA ALA A 117 21.16 -4.05 3.12
C ALA A 117 20.59 -4.26 4.53
N TYR A 118 21.28 -3.76 5.56
CA TYR A 118 20.68 -3.51 6.86
C TYR A 118 19.56 -2.48 6.72
N THR A 119 18.57 -2.51 7.61
CA THR A 119 17.43 -1.60 7.55
C THR A 119 17.23 -0.90 8.89
N ILE A 120 17.08 0.42 8.84
CA ILE A 120 16.61 1.24 9.95
C ILE A 120 15.28 1.88 9.56
N ALA A 121 14.25 1.63 10.36
CA ALA A 121 12.97 2.32 10.24
C ALA A 121 12.89 3.46 11.27
N LEU A 122 12.75 4.69 10.78
CA LEU A 122 12.47 5.88 11.58
C LEU A 122 10.97 6.09 11.62
N TYR A 123 10.38 5.84 12.79
CA TYR A 123 8.94 5.76 12.92
C TYR A 123 8.48 6.23 14.31
N PRO A 124 7.88 7.44 14.44
CA PRO A 124 7.52 8.01 15.73
C PRO A 124 6.30 7.36 16.38
N ALA A 125 5.36 6.78 15.61
CA ALA A 125 4.20 6.06 16.15
C ALA A 125 3.38 6.87 17.18
N SER A 126 3.21 8.18 16.97
CA SER A 126 2.66 9.07 18.00
C SER A 126 1.28 8.66 18.53
N ASP A 127 0.48 7.96 17.72
CA ASP A 127 -0.85 7.45 18.08
C ASP A 127 -0.86 5.97 18.49
N SER A 128 0.32 5.35 18.61
CA SER A 128 0.53 3.92 18.89
C SER A 128 -0.09 2.98 17.83
N SER A 129 -0.04 1.66 18.05
CA SER A 129 -0.61 0.65 17.14
C SER A 129 -2.14 0.54 17.19
N CYS A 130 -2.79 1.20 18.15
CA CYS A 130 -4.15 0.86 18.55
C CYS A 130 -5.25 1.50 17.69
N TYR A 131 -5.01 2.60 16.97
CA TYR A 131 -6.12 3.35 16.39
C TYR A 131 -6.73 2.72 15.12
N HIS A 132 -5.88 2.25 14.19
CA HIS A 132 -6.34 1.82 12.87
C HIS A 132 -6.91 0.38 12.81
N GLY A 133 -6.69 -0.44 13.84
CA GLY A 133 -7.17 -1.83 13.90
C GLY A 133 -8.36 -2.08 14.83
N LEU A 134 -8.86 -1.07 15.54
CA LEU A 134 -9.92 -1.22 16.56
C LEU A 134 -11.35 -1.05 16.02
N TYR A 135 -11.52 -0.75 14.73
CA TYR A 135 -12.84 -0.67 14.09
C TYR A 135 -13.48 -2.05 13.89
N ASP A 136 -12.65 -3.05 13.61
CA ASP A 136 -13.03 -4.43 13.86
C ASP A 136 -12.58 -4.71 15.28
N ARG A 137 -13.51 -5.03 16.19
CA ARG A 137 -13.12 -5.71 17.42
C ARG A 137 -12.35 -6.93 16.96
N ILE A 138 -11.02 -6.91 17.04
CA ILE A 138 -10.21 -8.09 16.81
C ILE A 138 -10.78 -9.10 17.79
N ASP A 139 -11.50 -10.09 17.29
CA ASP A 139 -11.95 -11.21 18.08
C ASP A 139 -10.68 -11.92 18.48
N TYR A 140 -10.13 -11.51 19.62
CA TYR A 140 -8.86 -12.01 20.13
C TYR A 140 -8.89 -13.54 20.23
N ALA A 141 -10.07 -14.13 20.48
CA ALA A 141 -10.24 -15.57 20.43
C ALA A 141 -10.09 -16.15 19.01
N ARG A 142 -10.57 -15.47 17.97
CA ARG A 142 -10.34 -15.86 16.57
C ARG A 142 -8.86 -15.78 16.18
N TYR A 143 -8.16 -14.70 16.56
CA TYR A 143 -6.73 -14.59 16.33
C TYR A 143 -5.95 -15.73 16.99
N LEU A 144 -6.25 -16.03 18.26
CA LEU A 144 -5.62 -17.15 18.97
C LEU A 144 -5.88 -18.49 18.28
N ARG A 145 -7.12 -18.77 17.84
CA ARG A 145 -7.44 -19.99 17.07
C ARG A 145 -6.58 -20.12 15.81
N GLN A 146 -6.50 -19.06 15.00
CA GLN A 146 -5.72 -19.07 13.75
C GLN A 146 -4.22 -19.23 14.00
N ARG A 147 -3.68 -18.62 15.07
CA ARG A 147 -2.29 -18.81 15.48
C ARG A 147 -1.99 -20.27 15.88
N THR A 148 -2.88 -20.89 16.64
CA THR A 148 -2.72 -22.29 17.06
C THR A 148 -2.77 -23.24 15.86
N GLU A 149 -3.60 -22.95 14.85
CA GLU A 149 -3.69 -23.73 13.61
C GLU A 149 -2.44 -23.60 12.71
N GLN A 150 -1.69 -22.50 12.82
CA GLN A 150 -0.50 -22.21 12.01
C GLN A 150 0.83 -22.52 12.72
N MET A 151 0.79 -22.89 14.00
CA MET A 151 2.02 -23.18 14.74
C MET A 151 2.58 -24.53 14.30
N PRO A 152 3.85 -24.63 13.87
CA PRO A 152 4.47 -25.92 13.63
C PRO A 152 4.43 -26.76 14.92
N PRO A 153 4.32 -28.10 14.83
CA PRO A 153 4.38 -28.94 16.02
C PRO A 153 5.70 -28.68 16.77
N GLU A 154 5.62 -28.65 18.10
CA GLU A 154 6.80 -28.51 18.95
C GLU A 154 7.84 -29.57 18.58
N ALA A 155 9.08 -29.14 18.43
CA ALA A 155 10.19 -30.05 18.19
C ALA A 155 10.26 -31.06 19.34
N PRO A 156 10.52 -32.36 19.06
CA PRO A 156 10.56 -33.37 20.10
C PRO A 156 11.62 -33.04 21.15
N PRO A 157 11.38 -33.39 22.44
CA PRO A 157 12.33 -33.15 23.51
C PRO A 157 13.65 -33.88 23.23
N GLN A 158 14.77 -33.19 23.54
CA GLN A 158 16.14 -33.70 23.40
C GLN A 158 16.44 -34.85 24.36
#